data_AF-A0A3M6WQ21-F1
#
_entry.id   AF-A0A3M6WQ21-F1
#
_cell.length_a   1.000
_cell.length_b   1.000
_cell.length_c   1.000
_cell.angle_alpha   90.00
_cell.angle_beta   90.00
_cell.angle_gamma   90.00
#
_symmetry.space_group_name_H-M   'P 1'
#
loop_
_entity.id
_entity.type
_entity.pdbx_description
1 polymer ?
#
loop_
_entity_poly.entity_id
_entity_poly.type
_entity_poly.pdbx_seq_one_letter_code
_entity_poly.pdbx_strand_id
1 'polypeptide(L)'
;PPQQTPNTTAPEATYPIPTALSKIVTHGSLRIGFTHGDSIIPPGDPDALLIAARQMDVDVLCWGGTHRFEAYEMEGKFFVNPGSATGAPCWGEDGDLSAPSRGGDSGFEDEDEEDPDRNIPSFVLMDVQGDVLVLYVYQLKKDKEGKESVGVEKVSFRKNAGGN
;
A
#
# COMPACT_ATOMS: atom_id res chain seq x y z
N PRO A 1 -14.36 -60.51 -17.59
CA PRO A 1 -13.35 -59.50 -18.01
C PRO A 1 -13.84 -58.07 -17.72
N PRO A 2 -13.28 -57.37 -16.71
CA PRO A 2 -13.62 -55.98 -16.46
C PRO A 2 -12.77 -55.03 -17.32
N GLN A 3 -13.44 -53.98 -17.80
CA GLN A 3 -12.97 -52.94 -18.70
C GLN A 3 -12.05 -51.95 -17.94
N GLN A 4 -10.82 -51.72 -18.42
CA GLN A 4 -9.94 -50.68 -17.89
C GLN A 4 -10.35 -49.30 -18.44
N THR A 5 -10.68 -48.37 -17.55
CA THR A 5 -10.81 -46.94 -17.86
C THR A 5 -9.42 -46.28 -17.86
N PRO A 6 -9.08 -45.42 -18.84
CA PRO A 6 -7.81 -44.71 -18.83
C PRO A 6 -7.84 -43.57 -17.80
N ASN A 7 -6.89 -43.59 -16.86
CA ASN A 7 -6.61 -42.46 -15.97
C ASN A 7 -6.00 -41.31 -16.80
N THR A 8 -6.79 -40.28 -17.08
CA THR A 8 -6.28 -39.01 -17.60
C THR A 8 -5.74 -38.19 -16.44
N THR A 9 -4.43 -38.28 -16.20
CA THR A 9 -3.71 -37.38 -15.29
C THR A 9 -3.64 -35.99 -15.94
N ALA A 10 -4.33 -35.01 -15.38
CA ALA A 10 -4.19 -33.61 -15.80
C ALA A 10 -2.76 -33.12 -15.49
N PRO A 11 -2.12 -32.31 -16.36
CA PRO A 11 -0.81 -31.76 -16.07
C PRO A 11 -0.91 -30.72 -14.95
N GLU A 12 -0.19 -30.93 -13.86
CA GLU A 12 0.07 -29.92 -12.83
C GLU A 12 0.79 -28.74 -13.48
N ALA A 13 0.05 -27.66 -13.74
CA ALA A 13 0.64 -26.40 -14.16
C ALA A 13 1.41 -25.83 -12.96
N THR A 14 2.73 -26.03 -12.95
CA THR A 14 3.63 -25.29 -12.07
C THR A 14 3.62 -23.83 -12.48
N TYR A 15 2.85 -22.99 -11.78
CA TYR A 15 2.98 -21.54 -11.89
C TYR A 15 4.23 -21.15 -11.10
N PRO A 16 5.31 -20.68 -11.75
CA PRO A 16 6.43 -20.12 -11.00
C PRO A 16 5.89 -18.94 -10.20
N ILE A 17 5.90 -19.05 -8.87
CA ILE A 17 5.52 -17.95 -7.99
C ILE A 17 6.56 -16.86 -8.22
N PRO A 18 6.19 -15.68 -8.75
CA PRO A 18 7.15 -14.61 -8.93
C PRO A 18 7.62 -14.16 -7.54
N THR A 19 8.82 -14.55 -7.15
CA THR A 19 9.45 -14.15 -5.89
C THR A 19 10.02 -12.73 -5.96
N ALA A 20 9.68 -11.97 -6.99
CA ALA A 20 10.12 -10.59 -7.14
C ALA A 20 9.40 -9.74 -6.09
N LEU A 21 10.14 -9.39 -5.02
CA LEU A 21 9.68 -8.51 -3.94
C LEU A 21 9.35 -7.10 -4.44
N SER A 22 9.87 -6.74 -5.62
CA SER A 22 9.57 -5.50 -6.29
C SER A 22 9.32 -5.69 -7.78
N LYS A 23 8.54 -4.79 -8.37
CA LYS A 23 8.26 -4.75 -9.80
C LYS A 23 8.32 -3.32 -10.30
N ILE A 24 8.85 -3.11 -11.49
CA ILE A 24 8.88 -1.79 -12.14
C ILE A 24 8.03 -1.87 -13.40
N VAL A 25 7.17 -0.89 -13.58
CA VAL A 25 6.32 -0.72 -14.76
C VAL A 25 6.53 0.69 -15.30
N THR A 26 6.76 0.80 -16.61
CA THR A 26 6.91 2.09 -17.27
C THR A 26 5.62 2.42 -18.03
N HIS A 27 5.06 3.59 -17.78
CA HIS A 27 3.89 4.09 -18.50
C HIS A 27 4.15 5.54 -18.93
N GLY A 28 4.18 5.79 -20.24
CA GLY A 28 4.60 7.09 -20.77
C GLY A 28 6.06 7.40 -20.42
N SER A 29 6.31 8.56 -19.79
CA SER A 29 7.64 8.96 -19.32
C SER A 29 7.88 8.69 -17.83
N LEU A 30 6.91 8.07 -17.15
CA LEU A 30 6.98 7.72 -15.73
C LEU A 30 7.37 6.26 -15.53
N ARG A 31 8.35 6.03 -14.66
CA ARG A 31 8.70 4.72 -14.11
C ARG A 31 8.07 4.56 -12.74
N ILE A 32 7.24 3.53 -12.60
CA ILE A 32 6.49 3.23 -11.38
C ILE A 32 7.03 1.94 -10.77
N GLY A 33 7.62 2.05 -9.58
CA GLY A 33 8.07 0.92 -8.78
C GLY A 33 6.99 0.48 -7.80
N PHE A 34 6.93 -0.82 -7.56
CA PHE A 34 6.10 -1.44 -6.53
C PHE A 34 7.01 -2.21 -5.58
N THR A 35 6.86 -2.03 -4.28
CA THR A 35 7.56 -2.83 -3.26
C THR A 35 6.65 -3.06 -2.05
N HIS A 36 6.92 -4.09 -1.25
CA HIS A 36 6.27 -4.26 0.04
C HIS A 36 7.11 -3.65 1.16
N GLY A 37 6.46 -3.09 2.19
CA GLY A 37 7.11 -2.36 3.29
C GLY A 37 8.05 -3.21 4.13
N ASP A 38 7.86 -4.54 4.18
CA ASP A 38 8.75 -5.46 4.91
C ASP A 38 10.20 -5.44 4.40
N SER A 39 10.44 -4.91 3.20
CA SER A 39 11.77 -4.75 2.62
C SER A 39 12.44 -3.42 2.96
N ILE A 40 11.73 -2.49 3.61
CA ILE A 40 12.19 -1.13 3.91
C ILE A 40 12.48 -1.04 5.41
N ILE A 41 13.73 -0.70 5.74
CA ILE A 41 14.20 -0.59 7.12
C ILE A 41 14.87 0.78 7.30
N PRO A 42 14.41 1.62 8.24
CA PRO A 42 13.28 1.41 9.15
C PRO A 42 11.90 1.41 8.45
N PRO A 43 10.89 0.69 8.98
CA PRO A 43 9.55 0.69 8.41
C PRO A 43 8.95 2.09 8.36
N GLY A 44 8.40 2.49 7.22
CA GLY A 44 7.73 3.79 7.04
C GLY A 44 8.67 5.00 7.02
N ASP A 45 9.99 4.82 7.09
CA ASP A 45 10.94 5.92 7.03
C ASP A 45 11.02 6.53 5.61
N PRO A 46 10.74 7.85 5.44
CA PRO A 46 10.79 8.51 4.15
C PRO A 46 12.17 8.43 3.48
N ASP A 47 13.26 8.54 4.26
CA ASP A 47 14.62 8.49 3.73
C ASP A 47 14.97 7.10 3.20
N ALA A 48 14.59 6.03 3.91
CA ALA A 48 14.74 4.65 3.43
C ALA A 48 13.93 4.39 2.15
N LEU A 49 12.69 4.88 2.06
CA LEU A 49 11.86 4.79 0.86
C LEU A 49 12.51 5.52 -0.33
N LEU A 50 13.08 6.69 -0.09
CA LEU A 50 13.79 7.47 -1.10
C LEU A 50 15.03 6.76 -1.63
N ILE A 51 15.80 6.12 -0.74
CA ILE A 51 16.94 5.29 -1.14
C ILE A 51 16.47 4.13 -2.03
N ALA A 52 15.40 3.43 -1.65
CA ALA A 52 14.83 2.35 -2.45
C ALA A 52 14.33 2.83 -3.83
N ALA A 53 13.66 3.99 -3.87
CA ALA A 53 13.19 4.59 -5.13
C ALA A 53 14.34 5.00 -6.05
N ARG A 54 15.45 5.49 -5.49
CA ARG A 54 16.68 5.79 -6.23
C ARG A 54 17.36 4.51 -6.75
N GLN A 55 17.44 3.46 -5.94
CA GLN A 55 18.01 2.17 -6.35
C GLN A 55 17.23 1.52 -7.50
N MET A 56 15.89 1.62 -7.48
CA MET A 56 15.03 1.12 -8.55
C MET A 56 14.94 2.06 -9.76
N ASP A 57 15.49 3.27 -9.65
CA ASP A 57 15.43 4.32 -10.67
C ASP A 57 13.98 4.59 -11.12
N VAL A 58 13.10 4.86 -10.16
CA VAL A 58 11.67 5.11 -10.39
C VAL A 58 11.31 6.55 -10.07
N ASP A 59 10.32 7.08 -10.80
CA ASP A 59 9.74 8.41 -10.55
C ASP A 59 8.65 8.33 -9.48
N VAL A 60 7.92 7.21 -9.46
CA VAL A 60 6.83 6.94 -8.53
C VAL A 60 7.13 5.64 -7.80
N LEU A 61 7.09 5.64 -6.47
CA LEU A 61 7.20 4.44 -5.65
C LEU A 61 5.88 4.13 -4.96
N CYS A 62 5.26 3.03 -5.35
CA CYS A 62 4.13 2.42 -4.66
C CYS A 62 4.65 1.44 -3.60
N TRP A 63 4.26 1.64 -2.35
CA TRP A 63 4.64 0.77 -1.24
C TRP A 63 3.42 0.45 -0.36
N GLY A 64 3.54 -0.53 0.54
CA GLY A 64 2.46 -0.93 1.45
C GLY A 64 2.99 -1.49 2.75
N GLY A 65 2.10 -1.93 3.64
CA GLY A 65 2.46 -2.55 4.93
C GLY A 65 1.96 -1.79 6.16
N THR A 66 1.80 -0.46 6.10
CA THR A 66 1.25 0.33 7.22
C THR A 66 -0.27 0.26 7.34
N HIS A 67 -0.95 -0.21 6.29
CA HIS A 67 -2.41 -0.21 6.16
C HIS A 67 -3.05 1.19 6.24
N ARG A 68 -2.26 2.25 6.11
CA ARG A 68 -2.71 3.64 6.02
C ARG A 68 -2.40 4.22 4.65
N PHE A 69 -3.33 5.01 4.14
CA PHE A 69 -3.12 5.74 2.91
C PHE A 69 -2.12 6.89 3.14
N GLU A 70 -1.11 6.98 2.26
CA GLU A 70 -0.17 8.09 2.24
C GLU A 70 0.16 8.44 0.78
N ALA A 71 0.20 9.73 0.46
CA ALA A 71 0.70 10.19 -0.83
C ALA A 71 1.46 11.51 -0.66
N TYR A 72 2.73 11.53 -1.02
CA TYR A 72 3.58 12.70 -0.87
C TYR A 72 4.67 12.76 -1.93
N GLU A 73 5.19 13.96 -2.19
CA GLU A 73 6.33 14.19 -3.06
C GLU A 73 7.57 14.46 -2.20
N MET A 74 8.68 13.81 -2.53
CA MET A 74 9.97 14.07 -1.91
C MET A 74 11.09 13.98 -2.93
N GLU A 75 11.91 15.03 -3.00
CA GLU A 75 13.00 15.18 -3.97
C GLU A 75 12.62 14.91 -5.44
N GLY A 76 11.44 15.36 -5.87
CA GLY A 76 10.96 15.18 -7.24
C GLY A 76 10.54 13.74 -7.58
N LYS A 77 10.44 12.86 -6.57
CA LYS A 77 9.82 11.53 -6.67
C LYS A 77 8.49 11.53 -5.92
N PHE A 78 7.56 10.71 -6.39
CA PHE A 78 6.23 10.59 -5.80
C PHE A 78 6.07 9.26 -5.07
N PHE A 79 5.65 9.31 -3.81
CA PHE A 79 5.46 8.14 -2.97
C PHE A 79 3.98 7.91 -2.74
N VAL A 80 3.54 6.67 -2.88
CA VAL A 80 2.14 6.28 -2.73
C VAL A 80 2.05 5.02 -1.89
N ASN A 81 1.26 5.08 -0.83
CA ASN A 81 0.78 3.93 -0.10
C ASN A 81 -0.75 3.87 -0.25
N PRO A 82 -1.31 2.83 -0.90
CA PRO A 82 -2.74 2.72 -1.11
C PRO A 82 -3.52 2.36 0.18
N GLY A 83 -2.83 2.04 1.27
CA GLY A 83 -3.42 1.52 2.50
C GLY A 83 -3.94 0.08 2.33
N SER A 84 -4.94 -0.29 3.13
CA SER A 84 -5.58 -1.61 3.06
C SER A 84 -6.97 -1.51 2.44
N ALA A 85 -7.21 -2.15 1.28
CA ALA A 85 -8.52 -2.13 0.63
C ALA A 85 -9.64 -2.79 1.48
N THR A 86 -9.26 -3.64 2.43
CA THR A 86 -10.20 -4.31 3.35
C THR A 86 -10.26 -3.65 4.72
N GLY A 87 -9.43 -2.64 5.00
CA GLY A 87 -9.28 -2.09 6.36
C GLY A 87 -8.69 -3.10 7.36
N ALA A 88 -7.82 -4.01 6.91
CA ALA A 88 -7.21 -4.98 7.81
C ALA A 88 -6.36 -4.26 8.89
N PRO A 89 -6.30 -4.75 10.14
CA PRO A 89 -5.41 -4.20 11.15
C PRO A 89 -3.95 -4.48 10.80
N CYS A 90 -3.08 -3.47 10.92
CA CYS A 90 -1.63 -3.67 10.86
C CYS A 90 -1.13 -3.88 12.30
N TRP A 91 -0.38 -4.96 12.51
CA TRP A 91 0.28 -5.26 13.78
C TRP A 91 1.72 -4.77 13.67
N GLY A 92 1.94 -3.46 13.73
CA GLY A 92 3.26 -2.89 13.56
C GLY A 92 3.31 -1.48 14.10
N GLU A 93 4.11 -1.30 15.14
CA GLU A 93 4.73 -0.07 15.68
C GLU A 93 4.41 1.22 14.92
N ASP A 94 3.18 1.71 15.05
CA ASP A 94 3.03 3.14 15.17
C ASP A 94 3.70 3.48 16.49
N GLY A 95 4.89 4.09 16.43
CA GLY A 95 5.55 4.72 17.56
C GLY A 95 4.76 5.88 18.16
N ASP A 96 3.44 5.87 18.03
CA ASP A 96 2.53 6.64 18.84
C ASP A 96 2.33 5.89 20.17
N LEU A 97 3.00 6.38 21.20
CA LEU A 97 2.79 6.00 22.59
C LEU A 97 1.34 6.26 23.07
N SER A 98 0.43 6.74 22.20
CA SER A 98 -1.01 6.82 22.46
C SER A 98 -1.82 5.58 22.02
N ALA A 99 -1.24 4.65 21.24
CA ALA A 99 -1.89 3.37 20.99
C ALA A 99 -1.65 2.42 22.18
N PRO A 100 -2.69 1.90 22.84
CA PRO A 100 -2.50 1.13 24.06
C PRO A 100 -1.77 -0.17 23.73
N SER A 101 -0.50 -0.23 24.10
CA SER A 101 0.16 -1.49 24.43
C SER A 101 -0.57 -2.07 25.63
N ARG A 102 -1.63 -2.87 25.39
CA ARG A 102 -2.22 -3.70 26.44
C ARG A 102 -1.20 -4.75 26.84
N GLY A 103 -0.44 -4.43 27.89
CA GLY A 103 0.58 -5.30 28.46
C GLY A 103 1.29 -4.71 29.67
N GLY A 104 0.57 -4.19 30.66
CA GLY A 104 1.17 -3.83 31.96
C GLY A 104 0.32 -2.94 32.86
N ASP A 105 -0.56 -3.57 33.63
CA ASP A 105 -0.96 -3.21 35.01
C ASP A 105 -1.13 -1.72 35.38
N SER A 106 -2.37 -1.21 35.28
CA SER A 106 -3.11 -0.59 36.39
C SER A 106 -4.23 0.30 35.87
N GLY A 107 -5.43 0.13 36.42
CA GLY A 107 -6.52 1.10 36.27
C GLY A 107 -7.61 0.68 35.29
N PHE A 108 -8.81 0.55 35.84
CA PHE A 108 -10.09 0.45 35.14
C PHE A 108 -10.29 1.71 34.29
N GLU A 109 -10.07 1.64 32.98
CA GLU A 109 -10.43 2.69 32.00
C GLU A 109 -10.92 2.01 30.71
N ASP A 110 -11.98 2.57 30.14
CA ASP A 110 -12.96 1.97 29.24
C ASP A 110 -12.35 1.34 27.96
N GLU A 111 -12.73 0.10 27.65
CA GLU A 111 -12.17 -0.70 26.55
C GLU A 111 -12.77 -0.40 25.15
N ASP A 112 -13.61 0.64 25.00
CA ASP A 112 -14.52 0.79 23.84
C ASP A 112 -14.36 2.10 23.04
N GLU A 113 -13.21 2.79 23.09
CA GLU A 113 -12.89 3.79 22.06
C GLU A 113 -12.02 3.15 20.97
N GLU A 114 -12.63 2.29 20.15
CA GLU A 114 -12.07 1.99 18.82
C GLU A 114 -11.98 3.33 18.08
N ASP A 115 -10.75 3.88 17.93
CA ASP A 115 -10.52 5.02 17.05
C ASP A 115 -11.10 4.66 15.67
N PRO A 116 -12.24 5.27 15.27
CA PRO A 116 -12.96 4.87 14.06
C PRO A 116 -12.14 5.15 12.80
N ASP A 117 -11.08 5.96 12.92
CA ASP A 117 -10.20 6.36 11.83
C ASP A 117 -8.93 5.50 11.74
N ARG A 118 -8.71 4.55 12.66
CA ARG A 118 -7.47 3.76 12.71
C ARG A 118 -7.23 2.91 11.45
N ASN A 119 -8.29 2.32 10.90
CA ASN A 119 -8.20 1.39 9.77
C ASN A 119 -9.25 1.70 8.70
N ILE A 120 -9.11 2.84 8.05
CA ILE A 120 -9.98 3.26 6.94
C ILE A 120 -9.66 2.41 5.70
N PRO A 121 -10.61 1.61 5.17
CA PRO A 121 -10.40 0.87 3.93
C PRO A 121 -10.11 1.83 2.79
N SER A 122 -9.00 1.61 2.08
CA SER A 122 -8.57 2.50 1.01
C SER A 122 -7.93 1.78 -0.17
N PHE A 123 -8.10 2.36 -1.36
CA PHE A 123 -7.36 1.98 -2.54
C PHE A 123 -7.17 3.18 -3.46
N VAL A 124 -6.29 3.02 -4.45
CA VAL A 124 -5.88 4.10 -5.35
C VAL A 124 -6.11 3.71 -6.80
N LEU A 125 -6.65 4.63 -7.59
CA LEU A 125 -6.62 4.57 -9.06
C LEU A 125 -5.64 5.62 -9.58
N MET A 126 -4.78 5.23 -10.51
CA MET A 126 -3.81 6.12 -11.15
C MET A 126 -4.15 6.31 -12.62
N ASP A 127 -4.25 7.56 -13.06
CA ASP A 127 -4.35 7.96 -14.45
C ASP A 127 -3.03 8.63 -14.85
N VAL A 128 -2.31 8.00 -15.79
CA VAL A 128 -0.97 8.42 -16.20
C VAL A 128 -1.04 8.94 -17.63
N GLN A 129 -0.72 10.22 -17.80
CA GLN A 129 -0.76 10.92 -19.08
C GLN A 129 0.56 11.66 -19.30
N GLY A 130 1.44 11.10 -20.14
CA GLY A 130 2.76 11.68 -20.39
C GLY A 130 3.61 11.72 -19.11
N ASP A 131 3.93 12.94 -18.65
CA ASP A 131 4.69 13.26 -17.44
C ASP A 131 3.81 13.60 -16.23
N VAL A 132 2.49 13.55 -16.38
CA VAL A 132 1.51 13.82 -15.32
C VAL A 132 0.89 12.52 -14.82
N LEU A 133 0.82 12.38 -13.50
CA LEU A 133 0.08 11.33 -12.82
C LEU A 133 -1.04 11.97 -11.99
N VAL A 134 -2.26 11.50 -12.19
CA VAL A 134 -3.42 11.85 -11.37
C VAL A 134 -3.80 10.64 -10.54
N LEU A 135 -3.88 10.84 -9.23
CA LEU A 135 -4.14 9.81 -8.25
C LEU A 135 -5.51 10.06 -7.61
N TYR A 136 -6.39 9.06 -7.69
CA TYR A 136 -7.69 9.08 -7.06
C TYR A 136 -7.69 8.12 -5.88
N VAL A 137 -7.86 8.65 -4.69
CA VAL A 137 -7.89 7.90 -3.44
C VAL A 137 -9.35 7.64 -3.09
N TYR A 138 -9.71 6.38 -2.95
CA TYR A 138 -11.03 5.97 -2.49
C TYR A 138 -10.88 5.51 -1.05
N GLN A 139 -11.69 6.08 -0.16
CA GLN A 139 -11.72 5.72 1.25
C GLN A 139 -13.14 5.41 1.69
N LEU A 140 -13.33 4.32 2.42
CA LEU A 140 -14.61 3.98 3.04
C LEU A 140 -14.68 4.62 4.44
N LYS A 141 -15.35 5.77 4.54
CA LYS A 141 -15.48 6.52 5.79
C LYS A 141 -16.75 6.10 6.52
N LYS A 142 -16.65 5.94 7.84
CA LYS A 142 -17.78 5.69 8.74
C LYS A 142 -18.15 6.99 9.43
N ASP A 143 -19.43 7.34 9.45
CA ASP A 143 -19.92 8.45 10.27
C ASP A 143 -20.17 8.00 11.73
N LYS A 144 -20.55 8.96 12.58
CA LYS A 144 -20.87 8.70 14.00
C LYS A 144 -22.07 7.76 14.18
N GLU A 145 -22.86 7.53 13.14
CA GLU A 145 -24.03 6.63 13.13
C GLU A 145 -23.67 5.24 12.55
N GLY A 146 -22.39 5.01 12.21
CA GLY A 146 -21.90 3.75 11.64
C GLY A 146 -22.24 3.56 10.17
N LYS A 147 -22.76 4.59 9.49
CA LYS A 147 -23.09 4.52 8.06
C LYS A 147 -21.82 4.72 7.23
N GLU A 148 -21.64 3.83 6.28
CA GLU A 148 -20.49 3.83 5.37
C GLU A 148 -20.75 4.73 4.16
N SER A 149 -19.74 5.53 3.80
CA SER A 149 -19.76 6.37 2.61
C SER A 149 -18.39 6.37 1.94
N VAL A 150 -18.38 6.42 0.61
CA VAL A 150 -17.13 6.47 -0.16
C VAL A 150 -16.72 7.93 -0.34
N GLY A 151 -15.61 8.31 0.29
CA GLY A 151 -14.91 9.57 0.02
C GLY A 151 -13.91 9.41 -1.12
N VAL A 152 -13.79 10.42 -1.98
CA VAL A 152 -12.80 10.46 -3.06
C VAL A 152 -11.94 11.70 -2.93
N GLU A 153 -10.63 11.51 -2.94
CA GLU A 153 -9.63 12.58 -2.98
C GLU A 153 -8.82 12.50 -4.28
N LYS A 154 -8.43 13.66 -4.82
CA LYS A 154 -7.62 13.77 -6.03
C LYS A 154 -6.29 14.43 -5.71
N VAL A 155 -5.20 13.72 -5.97
CA VAL A 155 -3.82 14.23 -5.89
C VAL A 155 -3.21 14.23 -7.28
N SER A 156 -2.39 15.22 -7.61
CA SER A 156 -1.70 15.29 -8.90
C SER A 156 -0.20 15.45 -8.72
N PHE A 157 0.57 14.65 -9.46
CA PHE A 157 2.01 14.74 -9.55
C PHE A 157 2.41 15.04 -11.00
N ARG A 158 3.43 15.87 -11.19
CA ARG A 158 4.06 16.09 -12.49
C ARG A 158 5.56 15.89 -12.33
N LYS A 159 6.13 15.00 -13.14
CA LYS A 159 7.57 14.80 -13.21
C LYS A 159 8.22 16.07 -13.76
N ASN A 160 8.99 16.76 -12.93
CA ASN A 160 9.79 17.89 -13.40
C ASN A 160 10.95 17.36 -14.26
N ALA A 161 11.06 17.86 -15.50
CA ALA A 161 12.11 17.48 -16.46
C ALA A 161 13.51 18.07 -16.13
N GLY A 162 13.82 18.33 -14.85
CA GLY A 162 15.01 19.03 -14.40
C GLY A 162 15.89 18.17 -13.51
N GLY A 163 16.92 17.56 -14.09
CA GLY A 163 17.98 16.85 -13.37
C GLY A 163 18.88 16.09 -14.35
N ASN A 164 19.82 16.82 -14.93
CA ASN A 164 20.93 16.26 -15.72
C ASN A 164 22.01 15.70 -14.79
#